data_AF-A0A7C6EVL8-F1
#
_entry.id   AF-A0A7C6EVL8-F1
#
_cell.length_a   1.000
_cell.length_b   1.000
_cell.length_c   1.000
_cell.angle_alpha   90.00
_cell.angle_beta   90.00
_cell.angle_gamma   90.00
#
_symmetry.space_group_name_H-M   'P 1'
#
loop_
_entity.id
_entity.type
_entity.pdbx_description
1 polymer ?
#
loop_
_entity_poly.entity_id
_entity_poly.type
_entity_poly.pdbx_seq_one_letter_code
_entity_poly.pdbx_strand_id
1 'polypeptide(L)'
;METKLNLEEIALQLAESNVAQSLLYQHPLMHALPSRKILSEITTLLRQCLFPGYFSEPPKYSSWKSKIENILDTVHDQLVEQIYAGLCLECQNLNVTKCQECKVKAYDLAASFLNRLPSIQAMLAKDVVAIYQGDPASKSTSEV
;
A
#
# COMPACT_ATOMS: atom_id res chain seq x y z
N MET A 1 -36.39 -20.22 -24.33
CA MET A 1 -35.65 -21.34 -23.73
C MET A 1 -34.74 -20.72 -22.69
N GLU A 2 -35.06 -20.86 -21.40
CA GLU A 2 -34.24 -20.28 -20.34
C GLU A 2 -32.95 -21.10 -20.20
N THR A 3 -31.81 -20.45 -20.37
CA THR A 3 -30.51 -21.10 -20.16
C THR A 3 -30.35 -21.37 -18.66
N LYS A 4 -30.32 -22.65 -18.28
CA LYS A 4 -30.15 -23.06 -16.89
C LYS A 4 -28.68 -22.91 -16.49
N LEU A 5 -28.39 -22.03 -15.52
CA LEU A 5 -27.04 -21.82 -15.00
C LEU A 5 -26.60 -23.04 -14.18
N ASN A 6 -25.51 -23.70 -14.59
CA ASN A 6 -24.90 -24.82 -13.87
C ASN A 6 -23.53 -24.39 -13.29
N LEU A 7 -23.54 -23.90 -12.04
CA LEU A 7 -22.34 -23.37 -11.40
C LEU A 7 -21.26 -24.43 -11.15
N GLU A 8 -21.66 -25.67 -10.85
CA GLU A 8 -20.71 -26.77 -10.57
C GLU A 8 -19.88 -27.10 -11.81
N GLU A 9 -20.54 -27.23 -12.97
CA GLU A 9 -19.88 -27.53 -14.24
C GLU A 9 -18.97 -26.39 -14.69
N ILE A 10 -19.41 -25.13 -14.55
CA ILE A 10 -18.59 -23.95 -14.87
C ILE A 10 -17.35 -23.90 -13.96
N ALA A 11 -17.51 -24.17 -12.66
CA ALA A 11 -16.40 -24.16 -11.72
C ALA A 11 -15.35 -25.24 -12.04
N LEU A 12 -15.80 -26.46 -12.38
CA LEU A 12 -14.92 -27.54 -12.83
C LEU A 12 -14.15 -27.16 -14.10
N GLN A 13 -14.85 -26.65 -15.11
CA GLN A 13 -14.21 -26.23 -16.37
C GLN A 13 -13.16 -25.14 -16.15
N LEU A 14 -13.45 -24.15 -15.30
CA LEU A 14 -12.48 -23.11 -14.97
C LEU A 14 -11.28 -23.69 -14.23
N ALA A 15 -11.51 -24.49 -13.17
CA ALA A 15 -10.45 -25.03 -12.32
C ALA A 15 -9.52 -26.02 -13.05
N GLU A 16 -10.06 -26.84 -13.93
CA GLU A 16 -9.32 -27.89 -14.64
C GLU A 16 -8.76 -27.43 -16.00
N SER A 17 -9.07 -26.19 -16.43
CA SER A 17 -8.54 -25.67 -17.68
C SER A 17 -7.02 -25.55 -17.67
N ASN A 18 -6.38 -25.88 -18.79
CA ASN A 18 -4.97 -25.59 -19.04
C ASN A 18 -4.65 -24.09 -18.89
N VAL A 19 -5.61 -23.23 -19.24
CA VAL A 19 -5.55 -21.78 -19.02
C VAL A 19 -5.40 -21.47 -17.53
N ALA A 20 -6.26 -22.02 -16.66
CA ALA A 20 -6.14 -21.80 -15.22
C ALA A 20 -4.81 -22.31 -14.66
N GLN A 21 -4.33 -23.47 -15.10
CA GLN A 21 -3.02 -23.99 -14.70
C GLN A 21 -1.87 -23.06 -15.09
N SER A 22 -1.94 -22.44 -16.28
CA SER A 22 -0.93 -21.45 -16.71
C SER A 22 -1.05 -20.09 -16.02
N LEU A 23 -2.25 -19.72 -15.56
CA LEU A 23 -2.53 -18.47 -14.84
C LEU A 23 -2.33 -18.59 -13.32
N LEU A 24 -2.26 -19.81 -12.80
CA LEU A 24 -2.03 -20.11 -11.38
C LEU A 24 -0.61 -19.71 -11.00
N TYR A 25 -0.50 -18.51 -10.44
CA TYR A 25 0.72 -18.06 -9.80
C TYR A 25 0.92 -18.84 -8.50
N GLN A 26 1.78 -19.86 -8.53
CA GLN A 26 2.27 -20.55 -7.34
C GLN A 26 3.67 -20.06 -7.03
N HIS A 27 3.80 -19.15 -6.06
CA HIS A 27 5.12 -18.84 -5.52
C HIS A 27 5.63 -20.08 -4.78
N PRO A 28 6.84 -20.59 -5.05
CA PRO A 28 7.30 -21.87 -4.47
C PRO A 28 7.47 -21.88 -2.95
N LEU A 29 7.44 -20.71 -2.30
CA LEU A 29 7.40 -20.58 -0.83
C LEU A 29 6.00 -20.22 -0.28
N MET A 30 4.94 -20.26 -1.11
CA MET A 30 3.57 -19.88 -0.74
C MET A 30 3.44 -18.45 -0.18
N HIS A 31 4.35 -17.54 -0.55
CA HIS A 31 4.25 -16.15 -0.15
C HIS A 31 3.13 -15.44 -0.91
N ALA A 32 2.36 -14.63 -0.17
CA ALA A 32 1.33 -13.81 -0.74
C ALA A 32 1.94 -12.72 -1.64
N LEU A 33 1.26 -12.42 -2.75
CA LEU A 33 1.55 -11.25 -3.56
C LEU A 33 1.24 -9.96 -2.76
N PRO A 34 1.87 -8.82 -3.11
CA PRO A 34 1.48 -7.53 -2.56
C PRO A 34 -0.03 -7.27 -2.71
N SER A 35 -0.66 -6.90 -1.61
CA SER A 35 -2.09 -6.62 -1.53
C SER A 35 -2.38 -5.16 -1.90
N ARG A 36 -3.09 -4.97 -3.01
CA ARG A 36 -3.59 -3.65 -3.42
C ARG A 36 -4.46 -2.99 -2.34
N LYS A 37 -5.20 -3.80 -1.58
CA LYS A 37 -6.05 -3.31 -0.48
C LYS A 37 -5.19 -2.70 0.63
N ILE A 38 -4.17 -3.43 1.10
CA ILE A 38 -3.26 -2.95 2.16
C ILE A 38 -2.49 -1.72 1.69
N LEU A 39 -2.00 -1.72 0.45
CA LEU A 39 -1.33 -0.54 -0.13
C LEU A 39 -2.24 0.69 -0.15
N SER A 40 -3.53 0.52 -0.47
CA SER A 40 -4.52 1.61 -0.40
C SER A 40 -4.71 2.12 1.03
N GLU A 41 -4.79 1.22 2.01
CA GLU A 41 -4.88 1.57 3.43
C GLU A 41 -3.64 2.36 3.90
N ILE A 42 -2.43 1.91 3.56
CA ILE A 42 -1.18 2.63 3.83
C ILE A 42 -1.24 4.06 3.25
N THR A 43 -1.64 4.22 1.99
CA THR A 43 -1.73 5.56 1.39
C THR A 43 -2.75 6.45 2.08
N THR A 44 -3.86 5.88 2.54
CA THR A 44 -4.89 6.61 3.28
C THR A 44 -4.36 7.09 4.63
N LEU A 45 -3.69 6.22 5.37
CA LEU A 45 -3.06 6.51 6.65
C LEU A 45 -1.98 7.59 6.51
N LEU A 46 -1.10 7.47 5.51
CA LEU A 46 -0.07 8.47 5.24
C LEU A 46 -0.66 9.84 4.91
N ARG A 47 -1.76 9.92 4.15
CA ARG A 47 -2.45 11.19 3.88
C ARG A 47 -2.96 11.84 5.16
N GLN A 48 -3.45 11.07 6.13
CA GLN A 48 -3.88 11.61 7.42
C GLN A 48 -2.72 12.23 8.20
N CYS A 49 -1.53 11.63 8.16
CA CYS A 49 -0.33 12.18 8.80
C CYS A 49 0.21 13.41 8.07
N LEU A 50 0.28 13.36 6.74
CA LEU A 50 0.89 14.40 5.92
C LEU A 50 0.00 15.65 5.83
N PHE A 51 -1.32 15.49 5.89
CA PHE A 51 -2.30 16.58 5.79
C PHE A 51 -3.32 16.50 6.95
N PRO A 52 -2.90 16.87 8.18
CA PRO A 52 -3.79 16.85 9.35
C PRO A 52 -5.06 17.67 9.12
N GLY A 53 -6.22 17.08 9.45
CA GLY A 53 -7.52 17.74 9.36
C GLY A 53 -8.18 17.73 7.98
N TYR A 54 -7.50 17.25 6.93
CA TYR A 54 -8.07 17.09 5.59
C TYR A 54 -8.65 15.70 5.35
N PHE A 55 -7.90 14.66 5.74
CA PHE A 55 -8.27 13.26 5.48
C PHE A 55 -8.70 12.50 6.75
N SER A 56 -8.83 13.19 7.87
CA SER A 56 -9.38 12.66 9.11
C SER A 56 -10.08 13.75 9.89
N GLU A 57 -10.90 13.38 10.87
CA GLU A 57 -11.41 14.34 11.85
C GLU A 57 -10.27 15.18 12.45
N PRO A 58 -10.50 16.49 12.67
CA PRO A 58 -9.50 17.37 13.27
C PRO A 58 -9.05 16.82 14.63
N PRO A 59 -7.77 16.48 14.79
CA PRO A 59 -7.28 15.94 16.05
C PRO A 59 -7.25 17.05 17.11
N LYS A 60 -7.49 16.69 18.38
CA LYS A 60 -7.14 17.58 19.49
C LYS A 60 -5.61 17.72 19.52
N TYR A 61 -5.12 18.94 19.72
CA TYR A 61 -3.68 19.21 19.76
C TYR A 61 -2.95 18.31 20.78
N SER A 62 -3.57 18.06 21.94
CA SER A 62 -3.02 17.21 23.00
C SER A 62 -2.88 15.73 22.64
N SER A 63 -3.65 15.22 21.67
CA SER A 63 -3.61 13.81 21.24
C SER A 63 -3.01 13.63 19.84
N TRP A 64 -2.57 14.71 19.20
CA TRP A 64 -2.15 14.64 17.81
C TRP A 64 -0.88 13.81 17.63
N LYS A 65 0.11 14.04 18.51
CA LYS A 65 1.38 13.32 18.49
C LYS A 65 1.18 11.80 18.59
N SER A 66 0.44 11.34 19.60
CA SER A 66 0.19 9.91 19.81
C SER A 66 -0.63 9.29 18.68
N LYS A 67 -1.55 10.04 18.06
CA LYS A 67 -2.26 9.60 16.86
C LYS A 67 -1.30 9.38 15.69
N ILE A 68 -0.37 10.30 15.43
CA ILE A 68 0.64 10.11 14.39
C ILE A 68 1.50 8.88 14.69
N GLU A 69 1.98 8.73 15.93
CA GLU A 69 2.81 7.59 16.33
C GLU A 69 2.11 6.26 16.00
N ASN A 70 0.86 6.09 16.42
CA ASN A 70 0.07 4.89 16.13
C ASN A 70 -0.13 4.65 14.63
N ILE A 71 -0.34 5.72 13.85
CA ILE A 71 -0.47 5.59 12.39
C ILE A 71 0.85 5.14 11.78
N LEU A 72 1.98 5.73 12.18
CA LEU A 72 3.30 5.40 11.66
C LEU A 72 3.70 3.96 12.01
N ASP A 73 3.39 3.49 13.23
CA ASP A 73 3.61 2.10 13.62
C ASP A 73 2.80 1.14 12.74
N THR A 74 1.51 1.44 12.54
CA THR A 74 0.65 0.64 11.66
C THR A 74 1.16 0.61 10.22
N VAL A 75 1.53 1.77 9.68
CA VAL A 75 2.06 1.88 8.32
C VAL A 75 3.38 1.13 8.20
N HIS A 76 4.27 1.24 9.18
CA HIS A 76 5.55 0.55 9.19
C HIS A 76 5.33 -0.97 9.04
N ASP A 77 4.55 -1.57 9.92
CA ASP A 77 4.32 -3.02 9.92
C ASP A 77 3.69 -3.51 8.62
N GLN A 78 2.67 -2.79 8.13
CA GLN A 78 2.03 -3.12 6.86
C GLN A 78 2.99 -2.98 5.68
N LEU A 79 3.77 -1.89 5.64
CA LEU A 79 4.68 -1.60 4.53
C LEU A 79 5.84 -2.59 4.46
N VAL A 80 6.37 -3.04 5.61
CA VAL A 80 7.39 -4.10 5.66
C VAL A 80 6.87 -5.36 4.97
N GLU A 81 5.67 -5.83 5.31
CA GLU A 81 5.08 -7.02 4.70
C GLU A 81 4.82 -6.83 3.19
N GLN A 82 4.39 -5.64 2.75
CA GLN A 82 4.18 -5.37 1.33
C GLN A 82 5.49 -5.30 0.54
N ILE A 83 6.53 -4.67 1.07
CA ILE A 83 7.86 -4.63 0.44
C ILE A 83 8.44 -6.03 0.40
N TYR A 84 8.31 -6.80 1.48
CA TYR A 84 8.77 -8.18 1.55
C TYR A 84 8.10 -9.05 0.49
N ALA A 85 6.77 -8.96 0.34
CA ALA A 85 6.03 -9.65 -0.70
C ALA A 85 6.51 -9.27 -2.12
N GLY A 86 6.80 -7.99 -2.35
CA GLY A 86 7.34 -7.50 -3.62
C GLY A 86 8.76 -8.00 -3.91
N LEU A 87 9.64 -8.00 -2.90
CA LEU A 87 11.01 -8.53 -3.03
C LEU A 87 11.00 -10.05 -3.27
N CYS A 88 10.08 -10.79 -2.65
CA CYS A 88 9.95 -12.23 -2.88
C CYS A 88 9.53 -12.55 -4.32
N LEU A 89 8.64 -11.75 -4.92
CA LEU A 89 8.21 -11.92 -6.31
C LEU A 89 9.39 -11.87 -7.31
N GLU A 90 10.38 -11.02 -7.05
CA GLU A 90 11.58 -10.88 -7.90
C GLU A 90 12.67 -11.92 -7.57
N CYS A 91 12.49 -12.72 -6.52
CA CYS A 91 13.50 -13.64 -6.03
C CYS A 91 13.54 -14.92 -6.88
N GLN A 92 14.32 -14.88 -7.97
CA GLN A 92 14.49 -15.99 -8.91
C GLN A 92 15.07 -17.27 -8.29
N ASN A 93 15.70 -17.16 -7.11
CA ASN A 93 16.34 -18.26 -6.41
C ASN A 93 15.68 -18.44 -5.04
N LEU A 94 14.73 -19.35 -4.98
CA LEU A 94 13.84 -19.66 -3.84
C LEU A 94 14.56 -20.38 -2.70
N ASN A 95 15.79 -19.97 -2.39
CA ASN A 95 16.50 -20.45 -1.21
C ASN A 95 16.01 -19.68 0.02
N VAL A 96 15.65 -20.42 1.06
CA VAL A 96 15.14 -19.90 2.35
C VAL A 96 16.02 -18.79 2.92
N THR A 97 17.35 -18.89 2.77
CA THR A 97 18.31 -17.88 3.23
C THR A 97 18.13 -16.51 2.55
N LYS A 98 17.91 -16.46 1.23
CA LYS A 98 17.65 -15.21 0.49
C LYS A 98 16.34 -14.57 0.95
N CYS A 99 15.39 -15.38 1.38
CA CYS A 99 14.12 -14.90 1.89
C CYS A 99 14.27 -14.16 3.23
N GLN A 100 15.18 -14.62 4.09
CA GLN A 100 15.48 -13.91 5.33
C GLN A 100 16.15 -12.55 5.07
N GLU A 101 17.05 -12.47 4.08
CA GLU A 101 17.66 -11.21 3.64
C GLU A 101 16.61 -10.25 3.08
N CYS A 102 15.63 -10.75 2.30
CA CYS A 102 14.51 -9.95 1.82
C CYS A 102 13.70 -9.33 2.96
N LYS A 103 13.51 -10.04 4.08
CA LYS A 103 12.77 -9.53 5.23
C LYS A 103 13.51 -8.39 5.94
N VAL A 104 14.81 -8.55 6.19
CA VAL A 104 15.66 -7.49 6.76
C VAL A 104 15.68 -6.28 5.84
N LYS A 105 15.89 -6.50 4.54
CA LYS A 105 15.87 -5.43 3.53
C LYS A 105 14.51 -4.71 3.48
N ALA A 106 13.40 -5.43 3.62
CA ALA A 106 12.07 -4.84 3.64
C ALA A 106 11.88 -3.91 4.85
N TYR A 107 12.35 -4.33 6.03
CA TYR A 107 12.37 -3.51 7.24
C TYR A 107 13.16 -2.21 7.02
N ASP A 108 14.40 -2.32 6.54
CA ASP A 108 15.26 -1.15 6.33
C ASP A 108 14.70 -0.16 5.30
N LEU A 109 14.09 -0.68 4.22
CA LEU A 109 13.45 0.14 3.20
C LEU A 109 12.21 0.86 3.73
N ALA A 110 11.36 0.18 4.51
CA ALA A 110 10.18 0.79 5.13
C ALA A 110 10.60 1.89 6.11
N ALA A 111 11.54 1.61 7.01
CA ALA A 111 12.08 2.59 7.96
C ALA A 111 12.71 3.80 7.25
N SER A 112 13.51 3.55 6.21
CA SER A 112 14.13 4.61 5.40
C SER A 112 13.10 5.50 4.70
N PHE A 113 12.00 4.90 4.20
CA PHE A 113 10.89 5.66 3.62
C PHE A 113 10.19 6.52 4.68
N LEU A 114 9.85 5.96 5.84
CA LEU A 114 9.18 6.71 6.92
C LEU A 114 10.03 7.86 7.46
N ASN A 115 11.35 7.68 7.58
CA ASN A 115 12.28 8.75 7.96
C ASN A 115 12.27 9.95 7.00
N ARG A 116 11.82 9.76 5.75
CA ARG A 116 11.69 10.84 4.76
C ARG A 116 10.36 11.57 4.82
N LEU A 117 9.37 11.08 5.57
CA LEU A 117 8.03 11.70 5.61
C LEU A 117 8.03 13.18 6.00
N PRO A 118 8.83 13.68 6.96
CA PRO A 118 8.86 15.12 7.26
C PRO A 118 9.32 15.95 6.05
N SER A 119 10.32 15.46 5.30
CA SER A 119 10.79 16.13 4.08
C SER A 119 9.75 16.09 2.95
N ILE A 120 9.03 14.97 2.82
CA ILE A 120 7.94 14.80 1.86
C ILE A 120 6.79 15.75 2.19
N GLN A 121 6.41 15.86 3.47
CA GLN A 121 5.38 16.81 3.92
C GLN A 121 5.74 18.26 3.57
N ALA A 122 6.98 18.66 3.81
CA ALA A 122 7.44 20.00 3.48
C ALA A 122 7.46 20.27 1.97
N MET A 123 7.75 19.27 1.14
CA MET A 123 7.66 19.36 -0.31
C MET A 123 6.20 19.49 -0.77
N LEU A 124 5.32 18.60 -0.29
CA LEU A 124 3.89 18.62 -0.63
C LEU A 124 3.20 19.93 -0.23
N ALA A 125 3.59 20.54 0.90
CA ALA A 125 3.09 21.85 1.29
C ALA A 125 3.43 22.94 0.27
N LYS A 126 4.59 22.86 -0.39
CA LYS A 126 4.95 23.78 -1.48
C LYS A 126 4.15 23.51 -2.73
N ASP A 127 3.90 22.22 -3.03
CA ASP A 127 3.09 21.83 -4.19
C ASP A 127 1.66 22.36 -4.07
N VAL A 128 1.05 22.31 -2.88
CA VAL A 128 -0.28 22.92 -2.61
C VAL A 128 -0.28 24.42 -2.93
N VAL A 129 0.73 25.16 -2.46
CA VAL A 129 0.85 26.60 -2.74
C VAL A 129 1.05 26.86 -4.23
N ALA A 130 1.88 26.06 -4.90
CA ALA A 130 2.16 26.22 -6.32
C ALA A 130 0.92 25.94 -7.18
N ILE A 131 0.14 24.90 -6.87
CA ILE A 131 -1.11 24.59 -7.56
C ILE A 131 -2.13 25.70 -7.34
N TYR A 132 -2.30 26.18 -6.10
CA TYR A 132 -3.18 27.31 -5.80
C TYR A 132 -2.81 28.57 -6.59
N GLN A 133 -1.52 28.91 -6.67
CA GLN A 133 -1.04 30.07 -7.42
C GLN A 133 -1.12 29.88 -8.95
N GLY A 134 -1.03 28.64 -9.42
CA GLY A 134 -1.04 28.29 -10.83
C GLY A 134 -2.43 28.10 -11.44
N ASP A 135 -3.47 27.94 -10.62
CA ASP A 135 -4.85 27.76 -11.06
C ASP A 135 -5.73 28.98 -10.70
N PRO A 136 -6.01 29.88 -11.67
CA PRO A 136 -6.90 31.03 -11.45
C PRO A 136 -8.32 30.68 -11.01
N ALA A 137 -8.76 29.43 -11.18
CA ALA A 137 -10.08 28.97 -10.74
C ALA A 137 -10.10 28.51 -9.27
N SER A 138 -8.94 28.26 -8.65
CA SER A 138 -8.85 27.82 -7.26
C SER A 138 -9.24 28.94 -6.30
N LYS A 139 -10.09 28.62 -5.33
CA LYS A 139 -10.61 29.60 -4.36
C LYS A 139 -9.82 29.60 -3.06
N SER A 140 -9.10 28.51 -2.75
CA SER A 140 -8.28 28.40 -1.55
C SER A 140 -7.28 27.25 -1.64
N THR A 141 -6.23 27.29 -0.82
CA THR A 141 -5.28 26.17 -0.65
C THR A 141 -5.92 24.91 -0.05
N SER A 142 -7.13 25.00 0.50
CA SER A 142 -7.84 23.85 1.07
C SER A 142 -8.72 23.12 0.04
N GLU A 143 -9.03 23.76 -1.09
CA GLU A 143 -9.73 23.16 -2.22
C GLU A 143 -8.79 22.32 -3.10
N VAL A 144 -7.52 22.73 -3.12
CA VAL A 144 -6.39 22.07 -3.78
C VAL A 144 -5.93 20.85 -2.99
#